data_AF-A0A0G1EKD3-F1
#
_entry.id   AF-A0A0G1EKD3-F1
#
_cell.length_a   1.000
_cell.length_b   1.000
_cell.length_c   1.000
_cell.angle_alpha   90.00
_cell.angle_beta   90.00
_cell.angle_gamma   90.00
#
_symmetry.space_group_name_H-M   'P 1'
#
loop_
_entity.id
_entity.type
_entity.pdbx_description
1 polymer ?
#
loop_
_entity_poly.entity_id
_entity_poly.type
_entity_poly.pdbx_seq_one_letter_code
_entity_poly.pdbx_strand_id
1 'polypeptide(L)'
;MQNNYDFLGIGDITIDAFIKIKEARVYRDHNGEKPQLCLNFADKVPYDDVYVILAVGNSANAAVAASRLGLKSALLTNIGDDMNGRV
;
A
#
# COMPACT_ATOMS: atom_id res chain seq x y z
N MET A 1 8.23 -4.06 -35.09
CA MET A 1 8.23 -4.75 -33.78
C MET A 1 6.81 -4.74 -33.26
N GLN A 2 6.31 -5.85 -32.73
CA GLN A 2 4.99 -5.90 -32.13
C GLN A 2 5.10 -5.34 -30.70
N ASN A 3 4.39 -4.25 -30.39
CA ASN A 3 4.34 -3.73 -29.03
C ASN A 3 3.41 -4.63 -28.21
N ASN A 4 3.99 -5.37 -27.27
CA ASN A 4 3.24 -6.32 -26.43
C ASN A 4 2.53 -5.62 -25.26
N TYR A 5 2.98 -4.42 -24.86
CA TYR A 5 2.45 -3.66 -23.74
C TYR A 5 2.28 -2.18 -24.10
N ASP A 6 1.18 -1.59 -23.64
CA ASP A 6 0.89 -0.16 -23.71
C ASP A 6 1.40 0.58 -22.46
N PHE A 7 1.55 -0.14 -21.34
CA PHE A 7 2.00 0.41 -20.05
C PHE A 7 2.93 -0.58 -19.34
N LEU A 8 4.05 -0.10 -18.81
CA LEU A 8 4.96 -0.89 -17.98
C LEU A 8 5.22 -0.16 -16.65
N GLY A 9 4.75 -0.73 -15.55
CA GLY A 9 5.16 -0.31 -14.22
C GLY A 9 6.50 -0.95 -13.86
N ILE A 10 7.44 -0.17 -13.35
CA ILE A 10 8.71 -0.67 -12.81
C ILE A 10 8.89 -0.10 -11.41
N GLY A 11 9.10 -0.95 -10.41
CA GLY A 11 9.35 -0.51 -9.05
C GLY A 11 9.12 -1.59 -8.02
N ASP A 12 9.28 -1.22 -6.76
CA ASP A 12 9.15 -2.13 -5.63
C ASP A 12 7.74 -2.69 -5.49
N ILE A 13 7.67 -3.93 -4.98
CA ILE A 13 6.44 -4.58 -4.56
C ILE A 13 6.38 -4.54 -3.03
N THR A 14 5.22 -4.19 -2.48
CA THR A 14 5.03 -4.05 -1.04
C THR A 14 3.82 -4.83 -0.54
N ILE A 15 3.68 -4.84 0.78
CA ILE A 15 2.54 -5.41 1.50
C ILE A 15 1.92 -4.26 2.30
N ASP A 16 0.65 -3.98 2.07
CA ASP A 16 -0.08 -3.00 2.85
C ASP A 16 -0.80 -3.69 4.00
N ALA A 17 -0.64 -3.18 5.22
CA ALA A 17 -1.35 -3.63 6.40
C ALA A 17 -2.29 -2.53 6.88
N PHE A 18 -3.59 -2.73 6.68
CA PHE A 18 -4.63 -1.84 7.18
C PHE A 18 -5.00 -2.27 8.60
N ILE A 19 -4.56 -1.51 9.61
CA ILE A 19 -4.84 -1.81 11.01
C ILE A 19 -6.04 -1.03 11.55
N LYS A 20 -6.86 -1.69 12.35
CA LYS A 20 -7.88 -1.04 13.18
C LYS A 20 -7.27 -0.69 14.54
N ILE A 21 -6.85 0.56 14.68
CA ILE A 21 -6.17 1.05 15.89
C ILE A 21 -7.10 0.92 17.11
N LYS A 22 -6.58 0.32 18.18
CA LYS A 22 -7.30 0.08 19.43
C LYS A 22 -7.31 1.31 20.34
N GLU A 23 -6.15 1.94 20.49
CA GLU A 23 -5.95 3.06 21.42
C GLU A 23 -5.25 4.21 20.70
N ALA A 24 -5.96 5.32 20.54
CA ALA A 24 -5.41 6.57 20.03
C ALA A 24 -6.18 7.77 20.57
N ARG A 25 -5.54 8.94 20.55
CA ARG A 25 -6.20 10.21 20.86
C ARG A 25 -6.25 11.07 19.63
N VAL A 26 -7.35 11.80 19.47
CA VAL A 26 -7.42 12.88 18.48
C VAL A 26 -6.94 14.16 19.17
N TYR A 27 -5.82 14.68 18.71
CA TYR A 27 -5.35 16.00 19.11
C TYR A 27 -5.86 17.04 18.12
N ARG A 28 -6.30 18.18 18.63
CA ARG A 28 -6.66 19.35 17.82
C ARG A 28 -5.87 20.51 18.39
N ASP A 29 -5.14 21.21 17.55
CA ASP A 29 -4.47 22.43 17.97
C ASP A 29 -5.50 23.56 18.21
N HIS A 30 -5.03 24.66 18.79
CA HIS A 30 -5.87 25.83 19.06
C HIS A 30 -6.32 26.57 17.79
N ASN A 31 -5.68 26.30 16.65
CA ASN A 31 -5.97 26.94 15.37
C ASN A 31 -7.01 26.16 14.54
N GLY A 32 -7.41 24.96 14.98
CA GLY A 32 -8.38 24.12 14.30
C GLY A 32 -7.87 23.48 13.01
N GLU A 33 -6.56 23.52 12.77
CA GLU A 33 -5.95 23.07 11.52
C GLU A 33 -5.73 21.57 11.53
N LYS A 34 -6.78 20.84 11.12
CA LYS A 34 -6.86 19.39 10.92
C LYS A 34 -6.57 18.55 12.18
N PRO A 35 -7.51 17.67 12.60
CA PRO A 35 -7.26 16.77 13.72
C PRO A 35 -6.05 15.86 13.43
N GLN A 36 -5.17 15.74 14.41
CA GLN A 36 -4.02 14.84 14.40
C GLN A 36 -4.34 13.56 15.15
N LEU A 37 -3.87 12.43 14.62
CA LEU A 37 -3.88 11.15 15.32
C LEU A 37 -2.65 11.05 16.21
N CYS A 38 -2.85 10.93 17.52
CA CYS A 38 -1.79 10.81 18.50
C CYS A 38 -1.73 9.40 19.07
N LEU A 39 -0.52 8.85 19.06
CA LEU A 39 -0.15 7.56 19.62
C LEU A 39 0.94 7.78 20.69
N ASN A 40 1.10 6.83 21.60
CA ASN A 40 2.18 6.90 22.57
C ASN A 40 3.54 6.83 21.85
N PHE A 41 4.47 7.69 22.28
CA PHE A 41 5.81 7.71 21.73
C PHE A 41 6.60 6.47 22.16
N ALA A 42 7.35 5.87 21.23
CA ALA A 42 8.17 4.67 21.41
C ALA A 42 7.42 3.38 21.80
N ASP A 43 6.09 3.40 21.90
CA ASP A 43 5.27 2.20 22.08
C ASP A 43 5.00 1.51 20.74
N LYS A 44 4.77 0.19 20.78
CA LYS A 44 4.14 -0.51 19.66
C LYS A 44 2.69 -0.04 19.53
N VAL A 45 2.21 0.13 18.30
CA VAL A 45 0.82 0.56 18.05
C VAL A 45 -0.13 -0.62 18.32
N PRO A 46 -1.01 -0.55 19.34
CA PRO A 46 -1.99 -1.61 19.57
C PRO A 46 -3.12 -1.53 18.53
N TYR A 47 -3.49 -2.68 17.96
CA TYR A 47 -4.60 -2.80 17.01
C TYR A 47 -5.47 -4.01 17.34
N ASP A 48 -6.76 -3.90 17.07
CA ASP A 48 -7.73 -4.98 17.27
C ASP A 48 -7.81 -5.92 16.06
N ASP A 49 -7.53 -5.39 14.87
CA ASP A 49 -7.64 -6.12 13.61
C ASP A 49 -6.60 -5.63 12.60
N VAL A 50 -6.19 -6.50 11.68
CA VAL A 50 -5.29 -6.18 10.57
C VAL A 50 -5.76 -6.87 9.30
N TYR A 51 -5.97 -6.07 8.26
CA TYR A 51 -6.25 -6.56 6.92
C TYR A 51 -5.02 -6.38 6.03
N VAL A 52 -4.42 -7.49 5.61
CA VAL A 52 -3.17 -7.51 4.85
C VAL A 52 -3.48 -7.67 3.36
N ILE A 53 -2.95 -6.76 2.55
CA ILE A 53 -3.01 -6.83 1.08
C ILE A 53 -1.60 -7.04 0.55
N LEU A 54 -1.39 -8.16 -0.13
CA LEU A 54 -0.13 -8.50 -0.79
C LEU A 54 -0.08 -7.88 -2.19
N ALA A 55 1.13 -7.85 -2.77
CA ALA A 55 1.38 -7.45 -4.15
C ALA A 55 0.88 -6.04 -4.51
N VAL A 56 1.10 -5.08 -3.61
CA VAL A 56 0.76 -3.66 -3.78
C VAL A 56 2.03 -2.83 -4.02
N GLY A 57 1.91 -1.51 -3.95
CA GLY A 57 2.98 -0.56 -4.25
C GLY A 57 2.61 0.33 -5.44
N ASN A 58 3.29 1.46 -5.57
CA ASN A 58 2.91 2.48 -6.55
C ASN A 58 2.93 1.95 -7.99
N SER A 59 4.00 1.25 -8.38
CA SER A 59 4.16 0.66 -9.71
C SER A 59 3.12 -0.43 -9.99
N ALA A 60 2.89 -1.32 -9.03
CA ALA A 60 1.90 -2.40 -9.12
C ALA A 60 0.47 -1.85 -9.23
N ASN A 61 0.10 -0.90 -8.36
CA ASN A 61 -1.21 -0.27 -8.37
C ASN A 61 -1.46 0.50 -9.68
N ALA A 62 -0.46 1.20 -10.21
CA ALA A 62 -0.56 1.88 -11.50
C ALA A 62 -0.72 0.89 -12.67
N ALA A 63 0.05 -0.20 -12.69
CA ALA A 63 -0.08 -1.25 -13.70
C ALA A 63 -1.48 -1.91 -13.66
N VAL A 64 -1.98 -2.24 -12.47
CA VAL A 64 -3.34 -2.78 -12.30
C VAL A 64 -4.41 -1.77 -12.72
N ALA A 65 -4.26 -0.49 -12.39
CA ALA A 65 -5.17 0.56 -12.83
C ALA A 65 -5.19 0.71 -14.36
N ALA A 66 -4.02 0.70 -15.01
CA ALA A 66 -3.91 0.71 -16.46
C ALA A 66 -4.61 -0.50 -17.10
N SER A 67 -4.44 -1.70 -16.53
CA SER A 67 -5.17 -2.90 -16.96
C SER A 67 -6.69 -2.73 -16.88
N ARG A 68 -7.19 -2.19 -15.76
CA ARG A 68 -8.63 -1.96 -15.53
C ARG A 68 -9.23 -0.93 -16.49
N LEU A 69 -8.41 0.00 -17.00
CA LEU A 69 -8.79 0.97 -18.03
C LEU A 69 -8.71 0.41 -19.46
N GLY A 70 -8.32 -0.85 -19.63
CA GLY A 70 -8.28 -1.55 -20.92
C GLY A 70 -6.94 -1.54 -21.63
N LEU A 71 -5.87 -1.03 -21.01
CA LEU A 71 -4.52 -1.05 -21.58
C LEU A 71 -3.85 -2.42 -21.37
N LYS A 72 -3.01 -2.84 -22.31
CA LYS A 72 -2.12 -3.98 -22.11
C LYS A 72 -0.98 -3.58 -21.19
N SER A 73 -1.17 -3.75 -19.89
CA SER A 73 -0.17 -3.37 -18.88
C SER A 73 0.71 -4.55 -18.45
N ALA A 74 1.94 -4.26 -18.04
CA ALA A 74 2.85 -5.17 -17.36
C ALA A 74 3.47 -4.53 -16.10
N LEU A 75 4.00 -5.36 -15.21
CA LEU A 75 4.77 -4.96 -14.04
C LEU A 75 6.12 -5.68 -14.07
N LEU A 76 7.21 -4.93 -13.87
CA LEU A 76 8.53 -5.45 -13.57
C LEU A 76 8.89 -5.08 -12.13
N THR A 77 9.13 -6.08 -11.31
CA THR A 77 9.49 -5.90 -9.89
C THR A 77 10.39 -7.03 -9.43
N ASN A 78 11.01 -6.86 -8.28
CA ASN A 78 11.73 -7.92 -7.59
C ASN A 78 10.84 -8.48 -6.47
N ILE A 79 10.66 -9.79 -6.44
CA ILE A 79 9.81 -10.47 -5.45
C ILE A 79 10.63 -11.54 -4.73
N GLY A 80 10.44 -11.64 -3.41
CA GLY A 80 11.07 -12.70 -2.62
C GLY A 80 10.41 -14.05 -2.90
N ASP A 81 11.18 -15.14 -2.84
CA ASP A 81 10.63 -16.51 -2.91
C ASP A 81 10.15 -17.01 -1.53
N ASP A 82 9.48 -16.14 -0.80
CA ASP A 82 8.88 -16.43 0.51
C ASP A 82 7.36 -16.64 0.41
N MET A 83 6.72 -16.86 1.55
CA MET A 83 5.27 -17.10 1.60
C MET A 83 4.48 -15.95 0.96
N ASN A 84 4.89 -14.70 1.15
CA ASN A 84 4.17 -13.53 0.64
C ASN A 84 4.41 -13.33 -0.85
N GLY A 85 5.54 -13.78 -1.38
CA GLY A 85 5.86 -13.69 -2.81
C GLY A 85 5.28 -14.80 -3.69
N ARG A 86 4.71 -15.84 -3.08
CA ARG A 86 4.12 -17.00 -3.79
C ARG A 86 2.60 -16.94 -3.94
N VAL A 87 1.96 -15.91 -3.38
CA VAL A 87 0.49 -15.78 -3.30
C VAL A 87 -0.07 -15.14 -4.56
#